data_AF-A0A2J0MDX8-F1
#
_entry.id   AF-A0A2J0MDX8-F1
#
_cell.length_a   1.000
_cell.length_b   1.000
_cell.length_c   1.000
_cell.angle_alpha   90.00
_cell.angle_beta   90.00
_cell.angle_gamma   90.00
#
_symmetry.space_group_name_H-M   'P 1'
#
loop_
_entity.id
_entity.type
_entity.pdbx_description
1 polymer ?
#
loop_
_entity_poly.entity_id
_entity_poly.type
_entity_poly.pdbx_seq_one_letter_code
_entity_poly.pdbx_strand_id
1 'polypeptide(L)'
;MLSMKNQIKTILTSIIVILLPTVVFSAITVPNDKHYKEQEEYFSQINLQEAWNITTGSKDVVIAVIDSGVDIDHPDIMQNMWFNKGEKALNGIDDDNNGYVDDLNGWDFLIDSSDPHPKF
;
A
#
# COMPACT_ATOMS: atom_id res chain seq x y z
N MET A 1 33.41 -36.20 -40.53
CA MET A 1 34.31 -35.03 -40.49
C MET A 1 33.45 -33.77 -40.32
N LEU A 2 33.15 -33.38 -39.07
CA LEU A 2 32.31 -32.21 -38.81
C LEU A 2 33.05 -30.94 -39.27
N SER A 3 32.36 -30.10 -40.04
CA SER A 3 32.91 -28.86 -40.59
C SER A 3 33.38 -27.91 -39.48
N MET A 4 34.57 -27.32 -39.64
CA MET A 4 35.11 -26.24 -38.80
C MET A 4 34.11 -25.11 -38.52
N LYS A 5 33.10 -24.93 -39.37
CA LYS A 5 32.03 -23.94 -39.18
C LYS A 5 31.13 -24.23 -37.96
N ASN A 6 31.00 -25.48 -37.54
CA ASN A 6 30.19 -25.86 -36.37
C ASN A 6 30.95 -25.68 -35.04
N GLN A 7 32.29 -25.81 -35.04
CA GLN A 7 33.13 -25.58 -33.86
C GLN A 7 33.14 -24.09 -33.44
N ILE A 8 33.15 -23.17 -34.41
CA ILE A 8 33.11 -21.72 -34.16
C ILE A 8 31.74 -21.27 -33.62
N LYS A 9 30.65 -21.90 -34.08
CA LYS A 9 29.29 -21.61 -33.56
C LYS A 9 29.10 -22.03 -32.10
N THR A 10 29.72 -23.13 -31.68
CA THR A 10 29.66 -23.63 -30.29
C THR A 10 30.52 -22.82 -29.33
N ILE A 11 31.67 -22.29 -29.80
CA ILE A 11 32.54 -21.43 -28.98
C ILE A 11 31.91 -20.04 -28.78
N LEU A 12 31.22 -19.51 -29.79
CA LEU A 12 30.51 -18.23 -29.67
C LEU A 12 29.25 -18.30 -28.79
N THR A 13 28.61 -19.46 -28.68
CA THR A 13 27.46 -19.65 -27.76
C THR A 13 27.87 -19.91 -26.31
N SER A 14 29.15 -20.22 -26.04
CA SER A 14 29.64 -20.51 -24.69
C SER A 14 30.38 -19.33 -24.02
N ILE A 15 30.57 -18.20 -24.71
CA ILE A 15 31.29 -17.02 -24.22
C ILE A 15 30.36 -15.82 -23.95
N ILE A 16 29.05 -15.94 -24.22
CA ILE A 16 28.02 -15.01 -23.74
C ILE A 16 27.33 -15.62 -22.51
N VAL A 17 28.15 -16.08 -21.57
CA VAL A 17 27.80 -16.02 -20.14
C VAL A 17 28.76 -15.00 -19.56
N ILE A 18 28.64 -13.77 -20.05
CA ILE A 18 29.27 -12.64 -19.39
C ILE A 18 28.55 -12.54 -18.05
N LEU A 19 29.33 -12.85 -17.04
CA LEU A 19 29.22 -12.48 -15.64
C LEU A 19 28.65 -11.05 -15.52
N LEU A 20 27.34 -10.87 -15.68
CA LEU A 20 26.68 -9.80 -14.98
C LEU A 20 26.84 -10.22 -13.53
N PRO A 21 27.57 -9.47 -12.68
CA PRO A 21 27.30 -9.62 -11.27
C PRO A 21 25.80 -9.42 -11.19
N THR A 22 25.08 -10.45 -10.76
CA THR A 22 23.78 -10.22 -10.14
C THR A 22 24.12 -9.40 -8.91
N VAL A 23 24.36 -8.10 -9.10
CA VAL A 23 24.09 -7.13 -8.08
C VAL A 23 22.59 -7.27 -7.97
N VAL A 24 22.16 -8.15 -7.06
CA VAL A 24 20.88 -7.98 -6.44
C VAL A 24 21.04 -6.63 -5.74
N PHE A 25 20.81 -5.56 -6.49
CA PHE A 25 20.39 -4.32 -5.90
C PHE A 25 19.09 -4.74 -5.23
N SER A 26 19.16 -5.08 -3.95
CA SER A 26 18.02 -4.83 -3.09
C SER A 26 17.77 -3.35 -3.33
N ALA A 27 16.76 -3.06 -4.15
CA ALA A 27 16.20 -1.73 -4.18
C ALA A 27 15.79 -1.51 -2.72
N ILE A 28 16.64 -0.83 -1.96
CA ILE A 28 16.20 -0.23 -0.71
C ILE A 28 15.21 0.81 -1.21
N THR A 29 13.94 0.42 -1.27
CA THR A 29 12.85 1.32 -1.63
C THR A 29 12.63 2.20 -0.41
N VAL A 30 13.53 3.16 -0.21
CA VAL A 30 13.27 4.27 0.70
C VAL A 30 12.06 4.99 0.10
N PRO A 31 10.97 5.20 0.87
CA PRO A 31 9.82 5.94 0.38
C PRO A 31 10.23 7.30 -0.17
N ASN A 32 9.55 7.72 -1.22
CA ASN A 32 9.75 9.02 -1.84
C ASN A 32 8.97 10.14 -1.16
N ASP A 33 8.30 9.84 -0.04
CA ASP A 33 7.53 10.80 0.74
C ASP A 33 8.39 11.95 1.24
N LYS A 34 7.93 13.18 0.97
CA LYS A 34 8.65 14.43 1.25
C LYS A 34 9.14 14.52 2.69
N HIS A 35 8.34 14.02 3.63
CA HIS A 35 8.57 14.12 5.08
C HIS A 35 9.12 12.81 5.69
N TYR A 36 9.43 11.79 4.89
CA TYR A 36 9.93 10.49 5.41
C TYR A 36 11.15 10.65 6.33
N LYS A 37 12.10 11.52 5.95
CA LYS A 37 13.33 11.77 6.71
C LYS A 37 13.09 12.36 8.09
N GLU A 38 11.97 13.07 8.28
CA GLU A 38 11.61 13.65 9.59
C GLU A 38 11.14 12.57 10.57
N GLN A 39 10.77 11.40 10.08
CA GLN A 39 10.23 10.28 10.84
C GLN A 39 11.20 9.08 10.92
N GLU A 40 12.33 9.14 10.21
CA GLU A 40 13.29 8.05 10.06
C GLU A 40 13.80 7.49 11.40
N GLU A 41 13.97 8.35 12.40
CA GLU A 41 14.38 7.92 13.74
C GLU A 41 13.37 6.96 14.38
N TYR A 42 12.06 7.21 14.22
CA TYR A 42 11.01 6.34 14.73
C TYR A 42 10.89 5.05 13.90
N PHE A 43 11.04 5.15 12.59
CA PHE A 43 10.97 4.00 11.68
C PHE A 43 12.12 3.00 11.91
N SER A 44 13.31 3.51 12.23
CA SER A 44 14.46 2.69 12.61
C SER A 44 14.21 1.92 13.91
N GLN A 45 13.56 2.53 14.91
CA GLN A 45 13.25 1.88 16.19
C GLN A 45 12.31 0.66 16.06
N ILE A 46 11.51 0.61 15.00
CA ILE A 46 10.56 -0.48 14.73
C ILE A 46 10.98 -1.40 13.57
N ASN A 47 12.21 -1.25 13.05
CA ASN A 47 12.71 -2.00 11.88
C ASN A 47 11.75 -1.95 10.68
N LEU A 48 11.22 -0.76 10.36
CA LEU A 48 10.18 -0.60 9.35
C LEU A 48 10.61 -1.08 7.96
N GLN A 49 11.86 -0.79 7.55
CA GLN A 49 12.36 -1.17 6.22
C GLN A 49 12.46 -2.69 6.06
N GLU A 50 12.91 -3.39 7.11
CA GLU A 50 12.95 -4.85 7.14
C GLU A 50 11.54 -5.44 7.09
N ALA A 51 10.58 -4.83 7.80
CA ALA A 51 9.18 -5.25 7.75
C ALA A 51 8.58 -5.07 6.34
N TRP A 52 8.86 -3.96 5.67
CA TRP A 52 8.40 -3.71 4.30
C TRP A 52 9.01 -4.62 3.25
N ASN A 53 10.19 -5.21 3.51
CA ASN A 53 10.73 -6.27 2.67
C ASN A 53 9.91 -7.57 2.77
N ILE A 54 9.10 -7.74 3.83
CA ILE A 54 8.19 -8.87 4.01
C ILE A 54 6.80 -8.52 3.45
N THR A 55 6.25 -7.37 3.82
CA THR A 55 4.95 -6.87 3.32
C THR A 55 4.78 -5.38 3.59
N THR A 56 4.10 -4.67 2.70
CA THR A 56 3.63 -3.29 2.91
C THR A 56 2.16 -3.22 3.35
N GLY A 57 1.53 -4.37 3.60
CA GLY A 57 0.13 -4.49 4.01
C GLY A 57 -0.79 -5.04 2.93
N SER A 58 -2.09 -5.09 3.24
CA SER A 58 -3.17 -5.47 2.32
C SER A 58 -4.40 -4.62 2.58
N LYS A 59 -5.18 -4.32 1.53
CA LYS A 59 -6.49 -3.67 1.64
C LYS A 59 -7.55 -4.53 2.33
N ASP A 60 -7.27 -5.82 2.51
CA ASP A 60 -8.17 -6.74 3.23
C ASP A 60 -8.05 -6.57 4.76
N VAL A 61 -6.97 -5.95 5.25
CA VAL A 61 -6.80 -5.64 6.67
C VAL A 61 -7.46 -4.30 6.95
N VAL A 62 -8.62 -4.33 7.62
CA VAL A 62 -9.35 -3.13 8.03
C VAL A 62 -9.01 -2.79 9.48
N ILE A 63 -8.67 -1.52 9.74
CA ILE A 63 -8.36 -0.98 11.07
C ILE A 63 -9.43 0.04 11.44
N ALA A 64 -10.13 -0.18 12.54
CA ALA A 64 -11.06 0.80 13.10
C ALA A 64 -10.28 1.82 13.95
N VAL A 65 -10.44 3.11 13.64
CA VAL A 65 -9.88 4.23 14.41
C VAL A 65 -11.02 4.93 15.14
N ILE A 66 -10.97 4.93 16.47
CA ILE A 66 -11.96 5.61 17.31
C ILE A 66 -11.28 6.87 17.87
N ASP A 67 -11.52 8.00 17.21
CA ASP A 67 -10.89 9.29 17.51
C ASP A 67 -11.88 10.44 17.23
N SER A 68 -11.37 11.62 16.96
CA SER A 68 -12.07 12.86 16.62
C SER A 68 -12.60 12.92 15.18
N GLY A 69 -12.47 11.83 14.42
CA GLY A 69 -12.79 11.75 13.00
C GLY A 69 -11.55 11.57 12.13
N VAL A 70 -11.74 11.60 10.81
CA VAL A 70 -10.69 11.49 9.81
C VAL A 70 -11.01 12.37 8.60
N ASP A 71 -10.01 13.10 8.12
CA ASP A 71 -10.12 13.84 6.86
C ASP A 71 -10.07 12.85 5.69
N ILE A 72 -11.25 12.37 5.27
CA ILE A 72 -11.38 11.35 4.22
C ILE A 72 -11.02 11.89 2.83
N ASP A 73 -10.97 13.22 2.67
CA ASP A 73 -10.57 13.90 1.44
C ASP A 73 -9.06 14.18 1.38
N HIS A 74 -8.30 13.89 2.45
CA HIS A 74 -6.86 14.11 2.47
C HIS A 74 -6.16 13.24 1.39
N PRO A 75 -5.33 13.83 0.51
CA PRO A 75 -4.79 13.12 -0.67
C PRO A 75 -3.91 11.92 -0.31
N ASP A 76 -3.26 11.94 0.85
CA ASP A 76 -2.39 10.87 1.33
C ASP A 76 -3.14 9.76 2.10
N ILE A 77 -4.40 10.00 2.47
CA ILE A 77 -5.22 9.08 3.27
C ILE A 77 -6.34 8.47 2.44
N MET A 78 -6.95 9.23 1.52
CA MET A 78 -8.16 8.82 0.80
C MET A 78 -8.04 7.48 0.08
N GLN A 79 -6.84 7.14 -0.41
CA GLN A 79 -6.61 5.87 -1.10
C GLN A 79 -6.61 4.66 -0.14
N ASN A 80 -6.37 4.89 1.15
CA ASN A 80 -6.35 3.89 2.22
C ASN A 80 -7.64 3.84 3.04
N MET A 81 -8.61 4.73 2.78
CA MET A 81 -9.88 4.72 3.48
C MET A 81 -10.67 3.44 3.22
N TRP A 82 -11.23 2.89 4.29
CA TRP A 82 -12.21 1.81 4.21
C TRP A 82 -13.51 2.35 3.58
N PHE A 83 -14.15 1.51 2.78
CA PHE A 83 -15.44 1.81 2.16
C PHE A 83 -16.45 0.72 2.53
N ASN A 84 -17.59 1.12 3.09
CA ASN A 84 -18.68 0.20 3.39
C ASN A 84 -19.33 -0.30 2.10
N LYS A 85 -19.02 -1.54 1.70
CA LYS A 85 -19.61 -2.17 0.52
C LYS A 85 -21.07 -2.61 0.73
N GLY A 86 -21.56 -2.56 1.97
CA GLY A 86 -22.95 -2.83 2.32
C GLY A 86 -23.88 -1.67 1.93
N GLU A 87 -23.35 -0.45 1.92
CA GLU A 87 -24.12 0.78 1.66
C GLU A 87 -24.21 1.13 0.18
N LYS A 88 -25.37 1.66 -0.25
CA LYS A 88 -25.48 2.39 -1.53
C LYS A 88 -25.39 3.88 -1.26
N ALA A 89 -24.34 4.49 -1.80
CA ALA A 89 -24.01 5.88 -1.50
C ALA A 89 -25.19 6.87 -1.60
N LEU A 90 -25.44 7.55 -0.48
CA LEU A 90 -26.28 8.74 -0.34
C LEU A 90 -27.73 8.51 -0.78
N ASN A 91 -28.28 7.34 -0.47
CA ASN A 91 -29.68 7.02 -0.77
C ASN A 91 -30.63 7.28 0.42
N GLY A 92 -30.09 7.64 1.59
CA GLY A 92 -30.84 7.89 2.82
C GLY A 92 -31.40 6.64 3.49
N ILE A 93 -30.84 5.46 3.19
CA ILE A 93 -31.27 4.16 3.71
C ILE A 93 -30.05 3.49 4.34
N ASP A 94 -30.25 2.85 5.50
CA ASP A 94 -29.32 1.87 6.07
C ASP A 94 -29.50 0.55 5.27
N ASP A 95 -28.64 0.34 4.27
CA ASP A 95 -28.74 -0.76 3.31
C ASP A 95 -28.19 -2.08 3.87
N ASP A 96 -27.26 -2.02 4.81
CA ASP A 96 -26.65 -3.19 5.45
C ASP A 96 -27.32 -3.56 6.80
N ASN A 97 -28.29 -2.77 7.25
CA ASN A 97 -29.08 -2.95 8.47
C ASN A 97 -28.24 -2.92 9.76
N ASN A 98 -27.15 -2.14 9.78
CA ASN A 98 -26.26 -2.02 10.93
C ASN A 98 -26.70 -0.94 11.94
N GLY A 99 -27.72 -0.14 11.61
CA GLY A 99 -28.26 0.95 12.41
C GLY A 99 -27.76 2.35 12.04
N TYR A 100 -26.91 2.47 11.02
CA TYR A 100 -26.28 3.72 10.59
C TYR A 100 -26.57 3.97 9.11
N VAL A 101 -27.28 5.07 8.82
CA VAL A 101 -27.70 5.40 7.45
C VAL A 101 -26.52 6.01 6.67
N ASP A 102 -26.21 5.46 5.48
CA ASP A 102 -25.18 5.97 4.56
C ASP A 102 -23.76 6.03 5.18
N ASP A 103 -23.37 5.11 6.07
CA ASP A 103 -22.08 5.09 6.77
C ASP A 103 -20.87 4.63 5.90
N LEU A 104 -20.71 5.26 4.73
CA LEU A 104 -19.79 4.84 3.65
C LEU A 104 -18.32 4.73 4.07
N ASN A 105 -17.86 5.57 5.01
CA ASN A 105 -16.46 5.61 5.45
C ASN A 105 -16.31 5.58 6.98
N GLY A 106 -17.39 5.26 7.68
CA GLY A 106 -17.46 5.30 9.14
C GLY A 106 -18.64 6.13 9.63
N TRP A 107 -18.64 6.41 10.94
CA TRP A 107 -19.74 7.06 11.62
C TRP A 107 -19.25 8.09 12.65
N ASP A 108 -19.95 9.22 12.74
CA ASP A 108 -19.80 10.20 13.80
C ASP A 108 -20.86 9.96 14.89
N PHE A 109 -20.41 9.38 15.99
CA PHE A 109 -21.23 9.10 17.17
C PHE A 109 -21.58 10.32 18.02
N LEU A 110 -20.91 11.46 17.83
CA LEU A 110 -21.17 12.66 18.62
C LEU A 110 -22.47 13.35 18.19
N ILE A 111 -22.70 13.41 16.89
CA ILE A 111 -23.86 14.09 16.30
C ILE A 111 -24.78 13.17 15.50
N ASP A 112 -24.53 11.85 15.55
CA ASP A 112 -25.34 10.83 14.88
C ASP A 112 -25.40 11.04 13.36
N SER A 113 -24.23 11.01 12.72
CA SER A 113 -24.05 11.40 11.32
C SER A 113 -23.11 10.45 10.57
N SER A 114 -23.37 10.24 9.28
CA SER A 114 -22.51 9.52 8.35
C SER A 114 -21.28 10.31 7.88
N ASP A 115 -21.08 11.52 8.40
CA ASP A 115 -19.92 12.35 8.09
C ASP A 115 -18.81 12.19 9.16
N PRO A 116 -17.78 11.35 8.93
CA PRO A 116 -16.71 11.12 9.90
C PRO A 116 -15.63 12.21 9.90
N HIS A 117 -15.80 13.33 9.18
CA HIS A 117 -14.82 14.41 9.21
C HIS A 117 -14.65 14.99 10.60
N PRO A 118 -13.44 15.44 10.98
CA PRO A 118 -13.23 16.09 12.27
C PRO A 118 -14.01 17.40 12.40
N LYS A 119 -14.46 17.72 13.62
CA LYS A 119 -15.36 18.85 13.91
C LYS A 119 -14.70 20.06 14.60
N PHE A 120 -13.37 20.18 14.52
CA PHE A 120 -12.61 21.23 15.20
C PHE A 120 -12.31 22.45 14.33
#